data_AF-A0A4S4LFE5-F1
#
_entry.id   AF-A0A4S4LFE5-F1
#
_cell.length_a   1.000
_cell.length_b   1.000
_cell.length_c   1.000
_cell.angle_alpha   90.00
_cell.angle_beta   90.00
_cell.angle_gamma   90.00
#
_symmetry.space_group_name_H-M   'P 1'
#
loop_
_entity.id
_entity.type
_entity.pdbx_description
1 polymer ?
#
loop_
_entity_poly.entity_id
_entity_poly.type
_entity_poly.pdbx_seq_one_letter_code
_entity_poly.pdbx_strand_id
1 'polypeptide(L)'
;MFSPLPLPLSSSCPLQEAAIDNHAHPLLSAPNRASVPFEGLVSEASDTALDDVVQTLAYFRATIDLAPLYSIKGQENVTWDESKRAREKIDYEELCGICFEPAKIHCLLLDDGLGGVQGMCDGYQWHDRLTAVPTQRIVRVEIVAQLAPAPSTAA
;
A
#
# COMPACT_ATOMS: atom_id res chain seq x y z
N MET A 1 32.22 1.09 -30.51
CA MET A 1 30.85 0.75 -30.96
C MET A 1 30.47 -0.54 -30.26
N PHE A 2 29.98 -0.44 -29.02
CA PHE A 2 29.54 -1.62 -28.25
C PHE A 2 28.07 -1.83 -28.57
N SER A 3 27.77 -2.88 -29.32
CA SER A 3 26.40 -3.38 -29.46
C SER A 3 26.10 -4.20 -28.22
N PRO A 4 25.11 -3.84 -27.39
CA PRO A 4 24.73 -4.68 -26.26
C PRO A 4 24.11 -5.96 -26.82
N LEU A 5 24.61 -7.10 -26.37
CA LEU A 5 23.98 -8.40 -26.61
C LEU A 5 22.56 -8.38 -26.04
N PRO A 6 21.54 -8.88 -26.78
CA PRO A 6 20.19 -8.95 -26.27
C PRO A 6 20.16 -9.98 -25.15
N LEU A 7 19.81 -9.53 -23.93
CA LEU A 7 19.39 -10.44 -22.87
C LEU A 7 18.11 -11.14 -23.36
N PRO A 8 17.99 -12.47 -23.19
CA PRO A 8 16.76 -13.17 -23.54
C PRO A 8 15.63 -12.66 -22.65
N LEU A 9 14.77 -11.80 -23.21
CA LEU A 9 13.44 -11.54 -22.71
C LEU A 9 12.61 -12.81 -22.89
N SER A 10 12.74 -13.75 -21.95
CA SER A 10 11.62 -14.63 -21.66
C SER A 10 10.49 -13.73 -21.18
N SER A 11 9.42 -13.62 -21.95
CA SER A 11 8.20 -12.86 -21.63
C SER A 11 7.38 -13.46 -20.47
N SER A 12 8.00 -14.32 -19.65
CA SER A 12 7.47 -14.79 -18.38
C SER A 12 8.24 -14.12 -17.24
N CYS A 13 7.58 -13.19 -16.55
CA CYS A 13 8.08 -12.59 -15.31
C CYS A 13 8.56 -13.69 -14.34
N PRO A 14 9.76 -13.58 -13.72
CA PRO A 14 10.25 -14.57 -12.75
C PRO A 14 9.48 -14.56 -11.42
N LEU A 15 8.55 -13.63 -11.20
CA LEU A 15 7.61 -13.62 -10.07
C LEU A 15 6.30 -14.33 -10.43
N GLN A 16 6.40 -15.55 -10.96
CA GLN A 16 5.22 -16.42 -11.15
C GLN A 16 4.73 -17.03 -9.83
N GLU A 17 5.52 -16.91 -8.78
CA GLU A 17 5.21 -17.40 -7.45
C GLU A 17 4.39 -16.38 -6.66
N ALA A 18 3.37 -16.87 -5.96
CA ALA A 18 2.48 -16.04 -5.18
C ALA A 18 3.24 -15.39 -4.01
N ALA A 19 3.10 -14.08 -3.84
CA ALA A 19 3.84 -13.33 -2.83
C ALA A 19 3.17 -13.45 -1.45
N ILE A 20 3.96 -13.58 -0.38
CA ILE A 20 3.48 -13.39 0.99
C ILE A 20 3.98 -12.04 1.46
N ASP A 21 3.05 -11.11 1.69
CA ASP A 21 3.40 -9.83 2.29
C ASP A 21 3.48 -10.02 3.80
N ASN A 22 4.71 -10.06 4.30
CA ASN A 22 4.97 -10.41 5.69
C ASN A 22 4.78 -9.24 6.66
N HIS A 23 4.54 -8.02 6.18
CA HIS A 23 4.31 -6.86 7.03
C HIS A 23 3.60 -5.73 6.28
N ALA A 24 2.28 -5.66 6.47
CA ALA A 24 1.45 -4.58 5.96
C ALA A 24 0.54 -4.03 7.06
N HIS A 25 -0.17 -2.95 6.73
CA HIS A 25 -1.18 -2.34 7.59
C HIS A 25 -2.58 -2.48 6.98
N PRO A 26 -3.63 -2.56 7.80
CA PRO A 26 -5.01 -2.59 7.31
C PRO A 26 -5.35 -1.36 6.44
N LEU A 27 -6.10 -1.59 5.37
CA LEU A 27 -6.62 -0.53 4.51
C LEU A 27 -7.62 0.34 5.27
N LEU A 28 -7.66 1.63 4.90
CA LEU A 28 -8.72 2.54 5.32
C LEU A 28 -10.05 2.02 4.81
N SER A 29 -11.06 2.02 5.68
CA SER A 29 -12.42 1.61 5.33
C SER A 29 -13.03 2.49 4.26
N ALA A 30 -14.03 1.96 3.54
CA ALA A 30 -14.69 2.69 2.46
C ALA A 30 -15.15 4.12 2.84
N PRO A 31 -15.77 4.36 4.02
CA PRO A 31 -16.13 5.71 4.45
C PRO A 31 -14.93 6.62 4.75
N ASN A 32 -13.78 6.04 5.09
CA ASN A 32 -12.56 6.73 5.47
C ASN A 32 -11.48 6.73 4.38
N ARG A 33 -11.80 6.29 3.16
CA ARG A 33 -10.82 6.11 2.04
C ARG A 33 -10.09 7.38 1.60
N ALA A 34 -10.53 8.55 2.08
CA ALA A 34 -9.95 9.86 1.81
C ALA A 34 -9.66 10.65 3.12
N SER A 35 -9.68 9.97 4.28
CA SER A 35 -9.43 10.60 5.59
C SER A 35 -7.95 10.94 5.82
N VAL A 36 -7.06 10.43 4.97
CA VAL A 36 -5.62 10.77 4.94
C VAL A 36 -5.23 11.29 3.55
N PRO A 37 -4.22 12.16 3.44
CA PRO A 37 -3.69 12.60 2.15
C PRO A 37 -3.25 11.41 1.30
N PHE A 38 -3.54 11.46 -0.01
CA PHE A 38 -3.17 10.37 -0.91
C PHE A 38 -1.65 10.25 -1.08
N GLU A 39 -0.93 11.34 -0.86
CA GLU A 39 0.53 11.44 -0.83
C GLU A 39 1.16 10.52 0.25
N GLY A 40 0.39 10.12 1.26
CA GLY A 40 0.79 9.10 2.24
C GLY A 40 1.15 7.74 1.60
N LEU A 41 0.69 7.48 0.37
CA LEU A 41 1.09 6.29 -0.41
C LEU A 41 2.59 6.29 -0.76
N VAL A 42 3.20 7.46 -0.91
CA VAL A 42 4.57 7.62 -1.45
C VAL A 42 5.53 8.32 -0.51
N SER A 43 5.04 8.85 0.62
CA SER A 43 5.85 9.56 1.60
C SER A 43 5.18 9.56 2.97
N GLU A 44 6.00 9.41 4.02
CA GLU A 44 5.59 9.59 5.42
C GLU A 44 5.69 11.06 5.88
N ALA A 45 6.06 11.97 4.98
CA ALA A 45 6.18 13.39 5.29
C ALA A 45 4.83 13.98 5.71
N SER A 46 4.86 14.93 6.65
CA SER A 46 3.69 15.68 7.09
C SER A 46 3.93 17.19 6.98
N ASP A 47 2.84 17.95 7.07
CA ASP A 47 2.86 19.41 7.11
C ASP A 47 3.68 20.00 5.95
N THR A 48 4.56 20.97 6.22
CA THR A 48 5.37 21.64 5.19
C THR A 48 6.34 20.71 4.46
N ALA A 49 6.70 19.57 5.05
CA ALA A 49 7.58 18.61 4.37
C ALA A 49 6.85 17.84 3.27
N LEU A 50 5.51 17.84 3.26
CA LEU A 50 4.71 17.20 2.22
C LEU A 50 4.88 17.91 0.87
N ASP A 51 5.16 19.21 0.87
CA ASP A 51 5.33 20.02 -0.34
C ASP A 51 6.50 19.52 -1.22
N ASP A 52 7.50 18.87 -0.61
CA ASP A 52 8.69 18.35 -1.30
C ASP A 52 8.47 16.94 -1.90
N VAL A 53 7.35 16.27 -1.60
CA VAL A 53 7.07 14.89 -2.07
C VAL A 53 7.08 14.80 -3.58
N VAL A 54 6.66 15.86 -4.27
CA VAL A 54 6.64 15.94 -5.74
C VAL A 54 8.03 15.83 -6.39
N GLN A 55 9.10 15.97 -5.59
CA GLN A 55 10.50 15.83 -6.04
C GLN A 55 11.06 14.43 -5.79
N THR A 56 10.29 13.52 -5.19
CA THR A 56 10.76 12.18 -4.81
C THR A 56 10.58 11.17 -5.94
N LEU A 57 11.50 10.19 -6.01
CA LEU A 57 11.40 9.10 -6.97
C LEU A 57 10.12 8.27 -6.79
N ALA A 58 9.67 8.06 -5.55
CA ALA A 58 8.45 7.33 -5.23
C ALA A 58 7.22 8.00 -5.83
N TYR A 59 7.10 9.32 -5.71
CA TYR A 59 6.03 10.10 -6.33
C TYR A 59 6.03 9.98 -7.86
N PHE A 60 7.17 10.17 -8.52
CA PHE A 60 7.26 10.04 -9.97
C PHE A 60 6.90 8.64 -10.45
N ARG A 61 7.42 7.62 -9.76
CA ARG A 61 7.18 6.22 -10.12
C ARG A 61 5.71 5.83 -9.94
N ALA A 62 5.12 6.15 -8.78
CA ALA A 62 3.72 5.86 -8.50
C ALA A 62 2.78 6.58 -9.48
N THR A 63 3.09 7.81 -9.87
CA THR A 63 2.31 8.55 -10.86
C THR A 63 2.19 7.78 -12.18
N ILE A 64 3.31 7.21 -12.66
CA ILE A 64 3.36 6.41 -13.89
C ILE A 64 2.68 5.05 -13.70
N ASP A 65 2.96 4.36 -12.59
CA ASP A 65 2.49 2.99 -12.35
C ASP A 65 0.98 2.91 -12.04
N LEU A 66 0.41 3.95 -11.43
CA LEU A 66 -1.03 4.02 -11.14
C LEU A 66 -1.87 4.33 -12.39
N ALA A 67 -1.31 5.01 -13.38
CA ALA A 67 -2.02 5.38 -14.60
C ALA A 67 -2.65 4.19 -15.36
N PRO A 68 -1.92 3.08 -15.65
CA PRO A 68 -2.55 1.89 -16.22
C PRO A 68 -3.59 1.27 -15.30
N LEU A 69 -3.33 1.18 -13.98
CA LEU A 69 -4.26 0.59 -13.02
C LEU A 69 -5.59 1.34 -13.00
N TYR A 70 -5.56 2.67 -13.05
CA TYR A 70 -6.75 3.53 -13.06
C TYR A 70 -7.29 3.79 -14.47
N SER A 71 -6.82 3.06 -15.49
CA SER A 71 -7.26 3.19 -16.88
C SER A 71 -7.14 4.62 -17.45
N ILE A 72 -6.13 5.38 -17.02
CA ILE A 72 -5.83 6.73 -17.52
C ILE A 72 -5.17 6.61 -18.90
N LYS A 73 -5.76 7.30 -19.90
CA LYS A 73 -5.24 7.35 -21.27
C LYS A 73 -4.12 8.39 -21.38
N GLY A 74 -3.14 8.16 -22.27
CA GLY A 74 -2.05 9.12 -22.50
C GLY A 74 -0.97 9.09 -21.41
N GLN A 75 -0.50 7.89 -21.08
CA GLN A 75 0.38 7.57 -19.93
C GLN A 75 1.72 8.33 -19.91
N GLU A 76 2.17 8.90 -21.03
CA GLU A 76 3.46 9.59 -21.14
C GLU A 76 3.50 10.93 -20.38
N ASN A 77 2.35 11.54 -20.07
CA ASN A 77 2.27 12.84 -19.38
C ASN A 77 1.25 12.84 -18.22
N VAL A 78 1.01 11.68 -17.60
CA VAL A 78 0.07 11.60 -16.48
C VAL A 78 0.55 12.39 -15.27
N THR A 79 -0.35 13.17 -14.69
CA THR A 79 -0.12 13.95 -13.48
C THR A 79 -0.70 13.26 -12.25
N TRP A 80 -0.14 13.52 -11.07
CA TRP A 80 -0.65 12.99 -9.82
C TRP A 80 -2.11 13.38 -9.54
N ASP A 81 -2.50 14.60 -9.90
CA ASP A 81 -3.88 15.06 -9.76
C ASP A 81 -4.85 14.30 -10.68
N GLU A 82 -4.42 13.87 -11.87
CA GLU A 82 -5.22 12.96 -12.70
C GLU A 82 -5.39 11.60 -12.04
N SER A 83 -4.33 11.06 -11.41
CA SER A 83 -4.42 9.83 -10.60
C SER A 83 -5.41 9.98 -9.44
N LYS A 84 -5.41 11.10 -8.72
CA LYS A 84 -6.39 11.40 -7.66
C LYS A 84 -7.82 11.45 -8.20
N ARG A 85 -8.06 12.21 -9.27
CA ARG A 85 -9.40 12.34 -9.89
C ARG A 85 -9.90 11.02 -10.48
N ALA A 86 -9.00 10.18 -11.00
CA ALA A 86 -9.36 8.86 -11.50
C ALA A 86 -9.76 7.95 -10.35
N ARG A 87 -8.92 7.87 -9.30
CA ARG A 87 -9.18 7.09 -8.09
C ARG A 87 -10.52 7.43 -7.44
N GLU A 88 -10.88 8.71 -7.33
CA GLU A 88 -12.15 9.16 -6.73
C GLU A 88 -13.40 8.63 -7.43
N LYS A 89 -13.31 8.32 -8.73
CA LYS A 89 -14.45 7.83 -9.53
C LYS A 89 -14.64 6.32 -9.44
N ILE A 90 -13.63 5.59 -8.98
CA ILE A 90 -13.64 4.13 -8.88
C ILE A 90 -14.31 3.75 -7.56
N ASP A 91 -15.25 2.80 -7.62
CA ASP A 91 -15.87 2.24 -6.43
C ASP A 91 -14.81 1.66 -5.49
N TYR A 92 -15.05 1.67 -4.18
CA TYR A 92 -14.03 1.26 -3.22
C TYR A 92 -13.63 -0.21 -3.39
N GLU A 93 -14.60 -1.11 -3.59
CA GLU A 93 -14.29 -2.54 -3.72
C GLU A 93 -13.63 -2.84 -5.06
N GLU A 94 -14.05 -2.14 -6.12
CA GLU A 94 -13.37 -2.18 -7.43
C GLU A 94 -11.92 -1.69 -7.30
N LEU A 95 -11.68 -0.58 -6.60
CA LEU A 95 -10.35 -0.03 -6.37
C LEU A 95 -9.44 -1.02 -5.63
N CYS A 96 -9.95 -1.69 -4.60
CA CYS A 96 -9.20 -2.74 -3.91
C CYS A 96 -8.89 -3.90 -4.87
N GLY A 97 -9.85 -4.34 -5.66
CA GLY A 97 -9.68 -5.40 -6.65
C GLY A 97 -8.60 -5.10 -7.69
N ILE A 98 -8.65 -3.95 -8.35
CA ILE A 98 -7.68 -3.58 -9.40
C ILE A 98 -6.24 -3.44 -8.87
N CYS A 99 -6.07 -3.12 -7.58
CA CYS A 99 -4.76 -3.04 -6.95
C CYS A 99 -4.22 -4.42 -6.54
N PHE A 100 -5.08 -5.30 -6.01
CA PHE A 100 -4.67 -6.61 -5.48
C PHE A 100 -4.52 -7.69 -6.56
N GLU A 101 -5.38 -7.68 -7.58
CA GLU A 101 -5.39 -8.71 -8.64
C GLU A 101 -4.05 -8.85 -9.39
N PRO A 102 -3.41 -7.75 -9.87
CA PRO A 102 -2.12 -7.84 -10.53
C PRO A 102 -0.97 -8.12 -9.56
N ALA A 103 -1.12 -7.79 -8.26
CA ALA A 103 -0.09 -7.99 -7.25
C ALA A 103 0.10 -9.47 -6.86
N LYS A 104 -0.90 -10.34 -7.09
CA LYS A 104 -0.85 -11.79 -6.83
C LYS A 104 -0.40 -12.12 -5.39
N ILE A 105 -0.82 -11.31 -4.42
CA ILE A 105 -0.54 -11.52 -3.00
C ILE A 105 -1.34 -12.72 -2.52
N HIS A 106 -0.66 -13.76 -2.07
CA HIS A 106 -1.25 -14.99 -1.55
C HIS A 106 -1.82 -14.78 -0.15
N CYS A 107 -1.05 -14.11 0.71
CA CYS A 107 -1.31 -13.96 2.14
C CYS A 107 -0.77 -12.59 2.62
N LEU A 108 -1.51 -11.96 3.53
CA LEU A 108 -1.10 -10.74 4.23
C LEU A 108 -0.89 -11.04 5.72
N LEU A 109 0.21 -10.52 6.26
CA LEU A 109 0.43 -10.41 7.70
C LEU A 109 0.25 -8.94 8.09
N LEU A 110 -0.85 -8.65 8.78
CA LEU A 110 -1.30 -7.30 9.07
C LEU A 110 -0.99 -6.88 10.51
N ASP A 111 -0.26 -5.78 10.64
CA ASP A 111 -0.09 -5.06 11.90
C ASP A 111 -1.20 -4.01 12.05
N ASP A 112 -2.21 -4.32 12.85
CA ASP A 112 -3.32 -3.41 13.18
C ASP A 112 -3.02 -2.48 14.36
N GLY A 113 -1.79 -2.52 14.88
CA GLY A 113 -1.32 -1.69 15.97
C GLY A 113 -0.86 -0.30 15.53
N LEU A 114 -0.88 0.06 14.25
CA LEU A 114 -0.40 1.37 13.82
C LEU A 114 -1.25 2.52 14.41
N GLY A 115 -0.59 3.40 15.17
CA GLY A 115 -1.23 4.54 15.83
C GLY A 115 -1.82 5.55 14.85
N GLY A 116 -2.88 6.25 15.27
CA GLY A 116 -3.44 7.39 14.52
C GLY A 116 -4.47 7.03 13.45
N VAL A 117 -4.61 5.75 13.08
CA VAL A 117 -5.54 5.29 12.02
C VAL A 117 -6.48 4.15 12.44
N GLN A 118 -6.36 3.65 13.68
CA GLN A 118 -7.10 2.45 14.13
C GLN A 118 -8.64 2.56 13.98
N GLY A 119 -9.22 3.75 14.16
CA GLY A 119 -10.66 3.97 14.01
C GLY A 119 -11.12 4.19 12.55
N MET A 120 -10.18 4.24 11.60
CA MET A 120 -10.46 4.54 10.20
C MET A 120 -10.30 3.30 9.31
N CYS A 121 -9.56 2.29 9.77
CA CYS A 121 -9.28 1.08 9.01
C CYS A 121 -10.34 -0.02 9.22
N ASP A 122 -10.46 -0.89 8.23
CA ASP A 122 -11.16 -2.16 8.42
C ASP A 122 -10.33 -3.11 9.30
N GLY A 123 -11.00 -4.03 10.00
CA GLY A 123 -10.32 -5.06 10.78
C GLY A 123 -9.48 -5.99 9.89
N TYR A 124 -8.43 -6.61 10.44
CA TYR A 124 -7.50 -7.42 9.63
C TYR A 124 -8.23 -8.50 8.80
N GLN A 125 -9.22 -9.20 9.39
CA GLN A 125 -10.01 -10.25 8.72
C GLN A 125 -10.83 -9.76 7.51
N TRP A 126 -11.12 -8.46 7.41
CA TRP A 126 -11.83 -7.93 6.24
C TRP A 126 -11.06 -8.20 4.94
N HIS A 127 -9.73 -8.24 5.02
CA HIS A 127 -8.80 -8.43 3.90
C HIS A 127 -8.73 -9.88 3.39
N ASP A 128 -9.36 -10.84 4.08
CA ASP A 128 -9.47 -12.24 3.63
C ASP A 128 -10.17 -12.33 2.26
N ARG A 129 -10.97 -11.33 1.90
CA ARG A 129 -11.64 -11.22 0.58
C ARG A 129 -10.69 -10.86 -0.57
N LEU A 130 -9.52 -10.31 -0.28
CA LEU A 130 -8.56 -9.78 -1.26
C LEU A 130 -7.40 -10.75 -1.55
N THR A 131 -7.33 -11.85 -0.81
CA THR A 131 -6.22 -12.81 -0.85
C THR A 131 -6.72 -14.25 -0.96
N ALA A 132 -5.83 -15.18 -1.31
CA ALA A 132 -6.20 -16.58 -1.51
C ALA A 132 -6.37 -17.36 -0.20
N VAL A 133 -5.71 -16.92 0.88
CA VAL A 133 -5.77 -17.54 2.21
C VAL A 133 -6.05 -16.49 3.28
N PRO A 134 -6.59 -16.89 4.45
CA PRO A 134 -6.89 -15.95 5.53
C PRO A 134 -5.66 -15.16 6.00
N THR A 135 -5.86 -13.86 6.18
CA THR A 135 -4.86 -12.94 6.70
C THR A 135 -4.50 -13.27 8.14
N GLN A 136 -3.24 -12.99 8.49
CA GLN A 136 -2.71 -13.22 9.84
C GLN A 136 -2.46 -11.88 10.53
N ARG A 137 -2.62 -11.85 11.85
CA ARG A 137 -2.40 -10.65 12.65
C ARG A 137 -1.00 -10.63 13.24
N ILE A 138 -0.27 -9.53 13.03
CA ILE A 138 1.00 -9.24 13.70
C ILE A 138 0.70 -8.55 15.04
N VAL A 139 1.39 -8.98 16.09
CA VAL A 139 1.33 -8.32 17.39
C VAL A 139 2.45 -7.28 17.48
N ARG A 140 2.10 -5.99 17.50
CA ARG A 140 3.02 -4.89 17.79
C ARG A 140 3.36 -4.85 19.28
N VAL A 141 4.54 -5.35 19.63
CA VAL A 141 4.96 -5.57 21.03
C VAL A 141 5.11 -4.27 21.81
N GLU A 142 5.43 -3.17 21.15
CA GLU A 142 5.59 -1.84 21.74
C GLU A 142 4.31 -1.36 22.42
N ILE A 143 3.14 -1.68 21.84
CA ILE A 143 1.83 -1.33 22.39
C ILE A 143 1.51 -2.14 23.64
N VAL A 144 1.94 -3.39 23.67
CA VAL A 144 1.78 -4.24 24.86
C VAL A 144 2.71 -3.76 25.95
N ALA A 145 3.97 -3.47 25.60
CA ALA A 145 5.00 -3.06 26.54
C ALA A 145 4.71 -1.70 27.19
N GLN A 146 4.21 -0.71 26.46
CA GLN A 146 3.88 0.60 27.03
C GLN A 146 2.73 0.55 28.06
N LEU A 147 1.84 -0.45 27.96
CA LEU A 147 0.71 -0.65 28.87
C LEU A 147 1.06 -1.61 30.02
N ALA A 148 2.19 -2.31 29.93
CA ALA A 148 2.61 -3.24 30.96
C ALA A 148 3.01 -2.46 32.23
N PRO A 149 2.57 -2.88 33.42
CA PRO A 149 3.04 -2.30 34.66
C PRO A 149 4.56 -2.49 34.78
N ALA A 150 5.25 -1.48 35.33
CA ALA A 150 6.66 -1.61 35.64
C ALA A 150 6.90 -2.87 36.50
N PRO A 151 7.98 -3.63 36.26
CA PRO A 151 8.27 -4.81 37.06
C PRO A 151 8.31 -4.41 38.54
N SER A 152 7.53 -5.10 39.37
CA SER A 152 7.54 -4.91 40.81
C SER A 152 8.97 -5.17 41.30
N THR A 153 9.62 -4.12 41.81
CA THR A 153 10.85 -4.29 42.57
C THR A 153 10.46 -4.88 43.91
N ALA A 154 10.42 -6.21 44.00
CA ALA A 154 10.42 -6.90 45.28
C ALA A 154 11.78 -6.63 45.93
N ALA A 155 11.77 -5.79 46.98
CA ALA A 155 12.90 -5.55 47.87
C ALA A 155 12.96 -6.63 48.95
#